data_AF-A0A7R9MVA3-F1
#
_entry.id   AF-A0A7R9MVA3-F1
#
_cell.length_a   1.000
_cell.length_b   1.000
_cell.length_c   1.000
_cell.angle_alpha   90.00
_cell.angle_beta   90.00
_cell.angle_gamma   90.00
#
_symmetry.space_group_name_H-M   'P 1'
#
loop_
_entity.id
_entity.type
_entity.pdbx_description
1 polymer ?
#
loop_
_entity_poly.entity_id
_entity_poly.type
_entity_poly.pdbx_seq_one_letter_code
_entity_poly.pdbx_strand_id
1 'polypeptide(L)'
;NLDRLKEAIDYFELNNPESPELMNVGGNCIEREFRQLLSRHSVAVPPILIYDLVHEEDSQDTGEADKTILEQLPEKAKDELKQLAEWLCVNKNDDFITVYANLRSEVLFK
;
A
#
# COMPACT_ATOMS: atom_id res chain seq x y z
N ASN A 1 1.67 13.50 -7.72
CA ASN A 1 0.86 13.34 -8.95
C ASN A 1 1.41 12.08 -9.61
N LEU A 2 0.77 10.94 -9.30
CA LEU A 2 1.33 9.60 -9.54
C LEU A 2 1.63 9.37 -11.03
N ASP A 3 0.80 9.94 -11.90
CA ASP A 3 0.93 9.86 -13.35
C ASP A 3 2.25 10.47 -13.85
N ARG A 4 2.66 11.61 -13.29
CA ARG A 4 3.96 12.24 -13.63
C ARG A 4 5.14 11.43 -13.14
N LEU A 5 5.00 10.74 -12.01
CA LEU A 5 6.05 9.86 -11.50
C LEU A 5 6.18 8.63 -12.41
N LYS A 6 5.06 8.04 -12.84
CA LYS A 6 5.03 6.95 -13.82
C LYS A 6 5.65 7.35 -15.15
N GLU A 7 5.23 8.48 -15.72
CA GLU A 7 5.81 9.01 -16.96
C GLU A 7 7.34 9.20 -16.86
N ALA A 8 7.83 9.67 -15.71
CA ALA A 8 9.26 9.84 -15.49
C ALA A 8 9.98 8.48 -15.41
N ILE A 9 9.41 7.50 -14.72
CA ILE A 9 9.94 6.13 -14.63
C ILE A 9 9.97 5.48 -16.02
N ASP A 10 8.84 5.49 -16.73
CA ASP A 10 8.70 4.92 -18.07
C ASP A 10 9.73 5.54 -19.04
N TYR A 11 9.96 6.85 -18.93
CA TYR A 11 10.97 7.54 -19.71
C TYR A 11 12.38 7.01 -19.42
N PHE A 12 12.75 6.86 -18.15
CA PHE A 12 14.08 6.37 -17.78
C PHE A 12 14.25 4.89 -18.09
N GLU A 13 13.25 4.04 -17.88
CA GLU A 13 13.30 2.62 -18.24
C GLU A 13 13.46 2.42 -19.76
N LEU A 14 12.80 3.24 -20.57
CA LEU A 14 12.88 3.14 -22.03
C LEU A 14 14.20 3.68 -22.60
N ASN A 15 14.73 4.77 -22.02
CA ASN A 15 15.86 5.49 -22.59
C ASN A 15 17.20 5.17 -21.92
N ASN A 16 17.23 4.94 -20.61
CA ASN A 16 18.45 4.73 -19.80
C ASN A 16 18.18 3.82 -18.58
N PRO A 17 17.88 2.52 -18.78
CA PRO A 17 17.40 1.62 -17.72
C PRO A 17 18.42 1.38 -16.59
N GLU A 18 19.72 1.53 -16.85
CA GLU A 18 20.78 1.35 -15.86
C GLU A 18 21.29 2.67 -15.27
N SER A 19 20.55 3.77 -15.48
CA SER A 19 20.92 5.08 -14.95
C SER A 19 20.94 5.06 -13.41
N PRO A 20 22.03 5.54 -12.77
CA PRO A 20 22.06 5.68 -11.32
C PRO A 20 21.03 6.68 -10.81
N GLU A 21 20.57 7.62 -11.64
CA GLU A 21 19.48 8.55 -11.33
C GLU A 21 18.12 7.84 -11.28
N LEU A 22 17.86 6.90 -12.19
CA LEU A 22 16.65 6.06 -12.13
C LEU A 22 16.63 5.26 -10.83
N MET A 23 17.75 4.63 -10.49
CA MET A 23 17.85 3.79 -9.30
C MET A 23 17.73 4.60 -8.00
N ASN A 24 18.52 5.67 -7.88
CA ASN A 24 18.59 6.44 -6.65
C ASN A 24 17.43 7.42 -6.50
N VAL A 25 17.20 8.29 -7.50
CA VAL A 25 16.18 9.34 -7.39
C VAL A 25 14.79 8.77 -7.65
N GLY A 26 14.64 7.92 -8.68
CA GLY A 26 13.39 7.23 -8.97
C GLY A 26 12.95 6.36 -7.79
N GLY A 27 13.84 5.49 -7.30
CA GLY A 27 13.54 4.63 -6.16
C GLY A 27 13.21 5.40 -4.87
N ASN A 28 13.91 6.49 -4.55
CA ASN A 28 13.57 7.34 -3.40
C ASN A 28 12.20 8.03 -3.54
N CYS A 29 11.86 8.48 -4.76
CA CYS A 29 10.55 9.08 -5.02
C CYS A 29 9.42 8.06 -4.89
N ILE A 30 9.58 6.86 -5.44
CA ILE A 30 8.58 5.79 -5.40
C ILE A 30 8.36 5.30 -3.97
N GLU A 31 9.43 5.08 -3.21
CA GLU A 31 9.32 4.68 -1.80
C GLU A 31 8.59 5.76 -0.97
N ARG A 32 8.87 7.04 -1.23
CA ARG A 32 8.17 8.15 -0.59
C ARG A 32 6.68 8.16 -0.94
N GLU A 33 6.32 8.00 -2.21
CA GLU A 33 4.91 7.95 -2.62
C GLU A 33 4.21 6.71 -2.03
N PHE A 34 4.86 5.53 -2.04
CA PHE A 34 4.35 4.32 -1.41
C PHE A 34 4.03 4.57 0.08
N ARG A 35 4.97 5.16 0.82
CA ARG A 35 4.78 5.51 2.23
C ARG A 35 3.65 6.51 2.43
N GLN A 36 3.55 7.54 1.59
CA GLN A 36 2.49 8.55 1.69
C GLN A 36 1.10 7.95 1.40
N LEU A 37 0.98 7.13 0.35
CA LEU A 37 -0.25 6.47 -0.03
C LEU A 37 -0.71 5.50 1.08
N LEU A 38 0.21 4.68 1.60
CA LEU A 38 -0.07 3.74 2.68
C LEU A 38 -0.49 4.47 3.96
N SER A 39 0.23 5.54 4.33
CA SER A 39 -0.07 6.35 5.51
C SER A 39 -1.43 7.03 5.40
N ARG A 40 -1.79 7.51 4.22
CA ARG A 40 -3.05 8.24 4.00
C ARG A 40 -4.28 7.35 4.22
N HIS A 41 -4.17 6.07 3.88
CA HIS A 41 -5.29 5.13 3.95
C HIS A 41 -5.24 4.20 5.16
N SER A 42 -4.14 4.16 5.91
CA SER A 42 -4.07 3.35 7.13
C SER A 42 -4.67 4.11 8.31
N VAL A 43 -5.94 3.84 8.59
CA VAL A 43 -6.71 4.41 9.71
C VAL A 43 -7.02 3.32 10.73
N ALA A 44 -7.00 3.68 12.02
CA ALA A 44 -7.34 2.76 13.10
C ALA A 44 -8.78 2.24 12.93
N VAL A 45 -9.00 0.98 13.28
CA VAL A 45 -10.32 0.37 13.21
C VAL A 45 -11.09 0.76 14.47
N PRO A 46 -12.29 1.36 14.36
CA PRO A 46 -13.13 1.65 15.51
C PRO A 46 -13.40 0.40 16.36
N PRO A 47 -13.27 0.45 17.70
CA PRO A 47 -13.50 -0.71 18.56
C PRO A 47 -14.88 -1.35 18.39
N ILE A 48 -15.90 -0.57 18.05
CA ILE A 48 -17.26 -1.09 17.79
C ILE A 48 -17.30 -2.02 16.58
N LEU A 49 -16.57 -1.72 15.50
CA LEU A 49 -16.50 -2.60 14.34
C LEU A 49 -15.77 -3.90 14.68
N ILE A 50 -14.73 -3.83 15.53
CA ILE A 50 -14.05 -5.03 16.03
C ILE A 50 -15.01 -5.87 16.88
N TYR A 51 -15.79 -5.21 17.74
CA TYR A 51 -16.82 -5.87 18.55
C TYR A 51 -17.84 -6.59 17.66
N ASP A 52 -18.40 -5.90 16.67
CA ASP A 52 -19.38 -6.48 15.74
C ASP A 52 -18.78 -7.68 14.99
N LEU A 53 -17.57 -7.55 14.44
CA LEU A 53 -16.86 -8.63 13.73
C LEU A 53 -16.61 -9.88 14.59
N VAL A 54 -16.33 -9.71 15.89
CA VAL A 54 -16.10 -10.84 16.81
C VAL A 54 -17.41 -11.53 17.22
N HIS A 55 -18.54 -10.83 17.15
CA HIS A 55 -19.85 -11.35 17.56
C HIS A 55 -20.72 -11.81 16.37
N GLU A 56 -20.34 -11.49 15.13
CA GLU A 56 -21.00 -12.00 13.91
C GLU A 56 -20.78 -13.52 13.70
N GLU A 57 -19.68 -14.10 14.20
CA GLU A 57 -19.41 -15.56 14.11
C GLU A 57 -20.46 -16.44 14.82
N ASP A 58 -21.23 -15.89 15.77
CA ASP A 58 -22.30 -16.61 16.49
C ASP A 58 -23.63 -16.68 15.71
N SER A 59 -23.75 -15.93 14.60
CA SER A 59 -24.91 -15.93 13.71
C SER A 59 -24.63 -16.77 12.46
N GLN A 60 -25.27 -17.93 12.35
CA GLN A 60 -25.14 -18.93 11.27
C GLN A 60 -25.49 -18.45 9.83
N ASP A 61 -25.51 -17.16 9.52
CA ASP A 61 -25.89 -16.63 8.20
C ASP A 61 -24.65 -16.24 7.39
N THR A 62 -23.86 -17.24 7.00
CA THR A 62 -22.66 -17.08 6.18
C THR A 62 -23.04 -16.90 4.71
N GLY A 63 -23.08 -15.66 4.23
CA GLY A 63 -23.26 -15.39 2.80
C GLY A 63 -23.21 -13.92 2.45
N GLU A 64 -22.06 -13.46 1.96
CA GLU A 64 -21.89 -12.22 1.16
C GLU A 64 -21.74 -10.87 1.90
N ALA A 65 -22.23 -10.69 3.13
CA ALA A 65 -22.06 -9.42 3.87
C ALA A 65 -20.62 -9.18 4.41
N ASP A 66 -19.86 -10.26 4.60
CA ASP A 66 -18.55 -10.34 5.27
C ASP A 66 -17.45 -9.43 4.70
N LYS A 67 -17.47 -9.15 3.40
CA LYS A 67 -16.33 -8.51 2.72
C LYS A 67 -16.31 -6.99 2.86
N THR A 68 -17.43 -6.38 3.25
CA THR A 68 -17.61 -4.93 3.18
C THR A 68 -17.29 -4.23 4.51
N ILE A 69 -17.40 -4.95 5.63
CA ILE A 69 -17.35 -4.36 6.97
C ILE A 69 -15.93 -3.86 7.32
N LEU A 70 -14.89 -4.52 6.80
CA LEU A 70 -13.49 -4.20 7.10
C LEU A 70 -12.65 -3.91 5.84
N GLU A 71 -13.14 -3.06 4.93
CA GLU A 71 -12.30 -2.53 3.86
C GLU A 71 -11.32 -1.49 4.42
N GLN A 72 -10.12 -1.93 4.85
CA GLN A 72 -9.11 -1.04 5.47
C GLN A 72 -8.36 -0.16 4.47
N LEU A 73 -8.39 -0.51 3.19
CA LEU A 73 -7.78 0.25 2.10
C LEU A 73 -8.75 0.22 0.92
N PRO A 74 -9.05 1.36 0.27
CA PRO A 74 -9.84 1.37 -0.96
C PRO A 74 -9.15 0.55 -2.06
N GLU A 75 -9.91 -0.16 -2.89
CA GLU A 75 -9.35 -1.00 -3.96
C GLU A 75 -8.34 -0.27 -4.87
N LYS A 76 -8.67 0.96 -5.27
CA LYS A 76 -7.75 1.81 -6.05
C LYS A 76 -6.40 2.03 -5.35
N ALA A 77 -6.41 2.22 -4.02
CA ALA A 77 -5.18 2.40 -3.27
C ALA A 77 -4.38 1.10 -3.18
N LYS A 78 -5.03 -0.07 -3.11
CA LYS A 78 -4.35 -1.37 -3.17
C LYS A 78 -3.66 -1.58 -4.52
N ASP A 79 -4.35 -1.28 -5.61
CA ASP A 79 -3.78 -1.40 -6.97
C ASP A 79 -2.56 -0.49 -7.15
N GLU A 80 -2.66 0.77 -6.71
CA GLU A 80 -1.55 1.72 -6.77
C GLU A 80 -0.37 1.28 -5.87
N LEU A 81 -0.64 0.83 -4.63
CA LEU A 81 0.39 0.31 -3.73
C LEU A 81 1.09 -0.92 -4.31
N LYS A 82 0.33 -1.83 -4.95
CA LYS A 82 0.86 -3.03 -5.60
C LYS A 82 1.82 -2.66 -6.73
N GLN A 83 1.43 -1.73 -7.61
CA GLN A 83 2.28 -1.28 -8.71
C GLN A 83 3.59 -0.65 -8.21
N LEU A 84 3.53 0.19 -7.17
CA LEU A 84 4.72 0.79 -6.58
C LEU A 84 5.62 -0.27 -5.90
N ALA A 85 5.01 -1.24 -5.21
CA ALA A 85 5.74 -2.33 -4.55
C ALA A 85 6.45 -3.24 -5.56
N GLU A 86 5.78 -3.62 -6.65
CA GLU A 86 6.37 -4.43 -7.73
C GLU A 86 7.60 -3.74 -8.31
N TRP A 87 7.53 -2.43 -8.55
CA TRP A 87 8.68 -1.67 -9.03
C TRP A 87 9.82 -1.64 -8.00
N LEU A 88 9.52 -1.41 -6.73
CA LEU A 88 10.53 -1.36 -5.66
C LEU A 88 11.24 -2.69 -5.48
N CYS A 89 10.53 -3.82 -5.51
CA CYS A 89 11.11 -5.16 -5.46
C CYS A 89 12.11 -5.40 -6.60
N VAL A 90 11.79 -4.93 -7.81
CA VAL A 90 12.65 -5.11 -8.98
C VAL A 90 13.90 -4.24 -8.91
N ASN A 91 13.77 -3.00 -8.44
CA ASN A 91 14.80 -1.98 -8.63
C ASN A 91 15.55 -1.63 -7.35
N LYS A 92 14.86 -1.51 -6.21
CA LYS A 92 15.40 -0.81 -5.04
C LYS A 92 15.48 -1.63 -3.76
N ASN A 93 15.36 -2.96 -3.88
CA ASN A 93 15.32 -3.98 -2.80
C ASN A 93 14.01 -3.99 -1.98
N ASP A 94 13.92 -4.93 -1.04
CA ASP A 94 12.71 -5.18 -0.22
C ASP A 94 12.65 -4.36 1.09
N ASP A 95 13.50 -3.34 1.28
CA ASP A 95 13.55 -2.54 2.53
C ASP A 95 12.22 -1.83 2.81
N PHE A 96 11.46 -1.48 1.75
CA PHE A 96 10.13 -0.87 1.87
C PHE A 96 9.10 -1.78 2.56
N ILE A 97 9.33 -3.10 2.59
CA ILE A 97 8.48 -4.05 3.32
C ILE A 97 8.52 -3.76 4.83
N THR A 98 9.68 -3.36 5.35
CA THR A 98 9.82 -2.94 6.75
C THR A 98 9.00 -1.69 7.04
N VAL A 99 8.97 -0.74 6.09
CA VAL A 99 8.11 0.46 6.18
C VAL A 99 6.64 0.07 6.21
N TYR A 100 6.21 -0.85 5.34
CA TYR A 100 4.86 -1.37 5.34
C TYR A 100 4.50 -2.01 6.69
N ALA A 101 5.33 -2.93 7.18
CA ALA A 101 5.09 -3.65 8.43
C ALA A 101 4.99 -2.72 9.63
N ASN A 102 5.93 -1.76 9.77
CA ASN A 102 5.92 -0.80 10.87
C ASN A 102 4.65 0.07 10.84
N LEU A 103 4.32 0.66 9.70
CA LEU A 103 3.17 1.56 9.59
C LEU A 103 1.85 0.82 9.86
N ARG A 104 1.69 -0.39 9.34
CA ARG A 104 0.49 -1.21 9.57
C ARG A 104 0.41 -1.71 11.01
N SER A 105 1.54 -2.01 11.65
CA SER A 105 1.58 -2.35 13.08
C SER A 105 1.15 -1.17 13.95
N GLU A 106 1.61 0.05 13.67
CA GLU A 106 1.20 1.26 14.40
C GLU A 106 -0.31 1.50 14.33
N VAL A 107 -0.93 1.15 13.21
CA VAL A 107 -2.38 1.29 13.02
C VAL A 107 -3.15 0.24 13.81
N LEU A 108 -2.60 -0.96 13.96
CA LEU A 108 -3.19 -2.03 14.75
C LEU A 108 -3.10 -1.77 16.27
N PHE A 109 -2.05 -1.06 16.72
CA PHE A 109 -1.87 -0.72 18.13
C PHE A 109 -2.68 0.50 18.61
N LYS A 110 -3.26 1.27 17.68
CA LYS A 110 -4.08 2.45 17.99
C LYS A 110 -5.53 2.08 18.20
#